data_AF-A0A924UNF0-F1
#
_entry.id   AF-A0A924UNF0-F1
#
_cell.length_a   1.000
_cell.length_b   1.000
_cell.length_c   1.000
_cell.angle_alpha   90.00
_cell.angle_beta   90.00
_cell.angle_gamma   90.00
#
_symmetry.space_group_name_H-M   'P 1'
#
loop_
_entity.id
_entity.type
_entity.pdbx_description
1 polymer ?
#
loop_
_entity_poly.entity_id
_entity_poly.type
_entity_poly.pdbx_seq_one_letter_code
_entity_poly.pdbx_strand_id
1 'polypeptide(L)'
;MMFLFPLIYISTFLFAIKEIIRGNRQGALVFLIFALPIYITSLSIAYSLGLSSFIGILQTFKEILVVVLLGFQLYNLKNRIRFHFVDYAIIAYFGYTFIYVLLPIGEQTFLERLISFKSISFFPLIYSCGRLFNLKEIYLSRYFHFILYVAIATAVVILIEYITYQHFQTITGYADYHYYIYNFDPSGSYGLTYTFEAEAGIKRFAGFYANPLEHASATLLALAVLAALYTSDNCKIKLNNLGKVALAATQISIILALSRSAFLSYFLMIYAYAWITNKKVLLNLVHFAVLATVLYFSFLLKNKDLQEFVINTLNFTNASSLGHVLEWIEGVNAMVQSPLGLGLGSSGRVAGSIGENTGGENQFIIIGVQAGVIAMG
;
A
#
# COMPACT_ATOMS: atom_id res chain seq x y z
N MET A 1 13.69 -23.65 -0.58
CA MET A 1 13.85 -22.18 -0.42
C MET A 1 12.51 -21.46 -0.38
N MET A 2 11.56 -21.70 -1.30
CA MET A 2 10.29 -20.94 -1.37
C MET A 2 9.33 -21.14 -0.17
N PHE A 3 9.38 -22.30 0.51
CA PHE A 3 8.62 -22.53 1.76
C PHE A 3 8.91 -21.54 2.89
N LEU A 4 10.03 -20.81 2.81
CA LEU A 4 10.44 -19.84 3.81
C LEU A 4 9.39 -18.74 4.01
N PHE A 5 8.75 -18.25 2.94
CA PHE A 5 7.78 -17.15 3.03
C PHE A 5 6.51 -17.53 3.79
N PRO A 6 5.77 -18.61 3.40
CA PRO A 6 4.65 -19.10 4.21
C PRO A 6 5.03 -19.40 5.66
N LEU A 7 6.22 -19.96 5.89
CA LEU A 7 6.68 -20.29 7.24
C LEU A 7 6.95 -19.04 8.07
N ILE A 8 7.58 -18.00 7.51
CA ILE A 8 7.75 -16.69 8.17
C ILE A 8 6.37 -16.08 8.45
N TYR A 9 5.45 -16.11 7.49
CA TYR A 9 4.10 -15.55 7.65
C TYR A 9 3.35 -16.21 8.82
N ILE A 10 3.33 -17.55 8.87
CA ILE A 10 2.64 -18.30 9.93
C ILE A 10 3.36 -18.12 11.28
N SER A 11 4.69 -18.23 11.31
CA SER A 11 5.46 -18.13 12.57
C SER A 11 5.36 -16.75 13.21
N THR A 12 5.41 -15.68 12.41
CA THR A 12 5.23 -14.31 12.91
C THR A 12 3.81 -14.06 13.40
N PHE A 13 2.79 -14.66 12.76
CA PHE A 13 1.40 -14.61 13.25
C PHE A 13 1.27 -15.28 14.63
N LEU A 14 1.74 -16.52 14.76
CA LEU A 14 1.71 -17.27 16.02
C LEU A 14 2.50 -16.55 17.12
N PHE A 15 3.66 -15.98 16.78
CA PHE A 15 4.44 -15.15 17.69
C PHE A 15 3.67 -13.92 18.16
N ALA A 16 3.04 -13.19 17.24
CA ALA A 16 2.27 -11.99 17.57
C ALA A 16 1.08 -12.31 18.48
N ILE A 17 0.32 -13.36 18.19
CA ILE A 17 -0.79 -13.81 19.04
C ILE A 17 -0.30 -14.20 20.44
N LYS A 18 0.79 -14.98 20.51
CA LYS A 18 1.40 -15.38 21.80
C LYS A 18 1.82 -14.18 22.64
N GLU A 19 2.44 -13.17 22.02
CA GLU A 19 2.86 -11.95 22.72
C GLU A 19 1.67 -11.10 23.18
N ILE A 20 0.61 -10.98 22.35
CA ILE A 20 -0.62 -10.27 22.75
C ILE A 20 -1.26 -10.95 23.97
N ILE A 21 -1.38 -12.28 23.96
CA ILE A 21 -1.95 -13.05 25.08
C ILE A 21 -1.11 -12.88 26.35
N ARG A 22 0.22 -12.76 26.23
CA ARG A 22 1.14 -12.48 27.35
C ARG A 22 1.08 -11.04 27.87
N GLY A 23 0.28 -10.17 27.25
CA GLY A 23 0.16 -8.76 27.60
C GLY A 23 1.12 -7.84 26.85
N ASN A 24 2.04 -8.37 26.03
CA ASN A 24 2.93 -7.57 25.22
C ASN A 24 2.28 -7.20 23.87
N ARG A 25 1.54 -6.10 23.88
CA ARG A 25 0.80 -5.58 22.71
C ARG A 25 1.71 -5.28 21.51
N GLN A 26 2.99 -5.00 21.75
CA GLN A 26 3.94 -4.61 20.69
C GLN A 26 4.37 -5.79 19.83
N GLY A 27 4.09 -7.02 20.28
CA GLY A 27 4.26 -8.21 19.45
C GLY A 27 3.50 -8.14 18.14
N ALA A 28 2.36 -7.43 18.10
CA ALA A 28 1.58 -7.21 16.87
C ALA A 28 2.39 -6.50 15.77
N LEU A 29 3.27 -5.56 16.15
CA LEU A 29 4.11 -4.82 15.20
C LEU A 29 5.07 -5.74 14.45
N VAL A 30 5.48 -6.87 15.05
CA VAL A 30 6.37 -7.83 14.39
C VAL A 30 5.67 -8.47 13.19
N PHE A 31 4.41 -8.88 13.34
CA PHE A 31 3.62 -9.39 12.22
C PHE A 31 3.38 -8.30 11.16
N LEU A 32 3.04 -7.08 11.58
CA LEU A 32 2.82 -5.98 10.62
C LEU A 32 4.07 -5.66 9.80
N ILE A 33 5.26 -5.72 10.40
CA ILE A 33 6.52 -5.36 9.74
C ILE A 33 7.04 -6.51 8.87
N PHE A 34 6.99 -7.76 9.32
CA PHE A 34 7.60 -8.89 8.59
C PHE A 34 6.63 -9.69 7.74
N ALA A 35 5.36 -9.81 8.15
CA ALA A 35 4.40 -10.70 7.51
C ALA A 35 3.59 -10.00 6.42
N LEU A 36 3.18 -8.73 6.62
CA LEU A 36 2.40 -8.00 5.62
C LEU A 36 3.16 -7.77 4.31
N PRO A 37 4.45 -7.40 4.30
CA PRO A 37 5.19 -7.23 3.05
C PRO A 37 5.24 -8.49 2.19
N ILE A 38 5.27 -9.66 2.82
CA ILE A 38 5.34 -10.96 2.13
C ILE A 38 3.98 -11.64 1.98
N TYR A 39 2.88 -10.96 2.29
CA TYR A 39 1.55 -11.57 2.40
C TYR A 39 1.12 -12.27 1.11
N ILE A 40 1.07 -11.55 -0.01
CA ILE A 40 0.66 -12.11 -1.31
C ILE A 40 1.65 -13.16 -1.81
N THR A 41 2.95 -12.92 -1.62
CA THR A 41 4.00 -13.88 -1.94
C THR A 41 3.82 -15.19 -1.16
N SER A 42 3.50 -15.10 0.13
CA SER A 42 3.28 -16.28 0.98
C SER A 42 2.02 -17.04 0.55
N LEU A 43 0.94 -16.34 0.21
CA LEU A 43 -0.29 -16.96 -0.26
C LEU A 43 -0.14 -17.60 -1.64
N SER A 44 0.53 -16.94 -2.57
CA SER A 44 0.80 -17.48 -3.91
C SER A 44 1.67 -18.73 -3.86
N ILE A 45 2.73 -18.71 -3.05
CA ILE A 45 3.56 -19.91 -2.83
C ILE A 45 2.74 -21.02 -2.18
N ALA A 46 1.94 -20.72 -1.14
CA ALA A 46 1.07 -21.72 -0.51
C ALA A 46 0.08 -22.34 -1.51
N TYR A 47 -0.48 -21.53 -2.42
CA TYR A 47 -1.33 -22.01 -3.50
C TYR A 47 -0.58 -22.95 -4.45
N SER A 48 0.59 -22.53 -4.93
CA SER A 48 1.43 -23.33 -5.83
C SER A 48 1.87 -24.67 -5.21
N LEU A 49 1.97 -24.72 -3.87
CA LEU A 49 2.25 -25.95 -3.11
C LEU A 49 1.04 -26.88 -2.94
N GLY A 50 -0.13 -26.52 -3.48
CA GLY A 50 -1.35 -27.32 -3.37
C GLY A 50 -2.14 -27.10 -2.07
N LEU A 51 -1.82 -26.09 -1.27
CA LEU A 51 -2.52 -25.78 0.00
C LEU A 51 -3.75 -24.87 -0.21
N SER A 52 -4.47 -25.05 -1.32
CA SER A 52 -5.58 -24.17 -1.72
C SER A 52 -6.70 -24.08 -0.66
N SER A 53 -7.00 -25.18 0.04
CA SER A 53 -7.99 -25.23 1.12
C SER A 53 -7.63 -24.36 2.33
N PHE A 54 -6.34 -24.11 2.57
CA PHE A 54 -5.86 -23.31 3.70
C PHE A 54 -5.74 -21.82 3.39
N ILE A 55 -5.84 -21.41 2.11
CA ILE A 55 -5.68 -20.01 1.71
C ILE A 55 -6.71 -19.12 2.36
N GLY A 56 -7.98 -19.54 2.40
CA GLY A 56 -9.03 -18.77 3.07
C GLY A 56 -8.69 -18.48 4.53
N ILE A 57 -8.09 -19.45 5.23
CA ILE A 57 -7.64 -19.29 6.62
C ILE A 57 -6.46 -18.31 6.68
N LEU A 58 -5.42 -18.53 5.88
CA LEU A 58 -4.23 -17.67 5.86
C LEU A 58 -4.57 -16.20 5.52
N GLN A 59 -5.51 -15.97 4.60
CA GLN A 59 -5.97 -14.62 4.25
C GLN A 59 -6.55 -13.86 5.44
N THR A 60 -7.18 -14.58 6.38
CA THR A 60 -7.85 -13.97 7.56
C THR A 60 -6.91 -13.65 8.72
N PHE A 61 -5.63 -14.04 8.66
CA PHE A 61 -4.69 -13.84 9.77
C PHE A 61 -4.50 -12.36 10.14
N LYS A 62 -4.45 -11.46 9.15
CA LYS A 62 -4.32 -10.02 9.41
C LYS A 62 -5.56 -9.47 10.13
N GLU A 63 -6.75 -9.94 9.77
CA GLU A 63 -8.01 -9.53 10.40
C GLU A 63 -8.13 -10.11 11.82
N ILE A 64 -7.84 -11.40 11.99
CA ILE A 64 -7.84 -12.05 13.30
C ILE A 64 -6.87 -11.33 14.24
N LEU A 65 -5.67 -10.99 13.78
CA LEU A 65 -4.69 -10.27 14.61
C LEU A 65 -5.24 -8.93 15.09
N VAL A 66 -5.84 -8.14 14.19
CA VAL A 66 -6.41 -6.83 14.53
C VAL A 66 -7.57 -6.97 15.51
N VAL A 67 -8.48 -7.92 15.29
CA VAL A 67 -9.62 -8.17 16.19
C VAL A 67 -9.15 -8.63 17.57
N VAL A 68 -8.18 -9.56 17.64
CA VAL A 68 -7.61 -10.05 18.90
C VAL A 68 -6.88 -8.92 19.64
N LEU A 69 -6.09 -8.11 18.93
CA LEU A 69 -5.41 -6.96 19.50
C LEU A 69 -6.41 -5.94 20.07
N LEU A 70 -7.45 -5.60 19.30
CA LEU A 70 -8.48 -4.67 19.73
C LEU A 70 -9.24 -5.20 20.95
N GLY A 71 -9.68 -6.46 20.91
CA GLY A 71 -10.38 -7.10 22.02
C GLY A 71 -9.54 -7.12 23.31
N PHE A 72 -8.25 -7.45 23.18
CA PHE A 72 -7.33 -7.44 24.32
C PHE A 72 -7.07 -6.03 24.87
N GLN A 73 -6.97 -5.03 23.99
CA GLN A 73 -6.83 -3.63 24.41
C GLN A 73 -8.08 -3.14 25.14
N LEU A 74 -9.28 -3.44 24.63
CA LEU A 74 -10.55 -3.09 25.25
C LEU A 74 -10.71 -3.75 26.63
N TYR A 75 -10.36 -5.04 26.75
CA TYR A 75 -10.42 -5.77 28.03
C TYR A 75 -9.50 -5.16 29.10
N ASN A 76 -8.33 -4.67 28.71
CA ASN A 76 -7.34 -4.10 29.62
C ASN A 76 -7.44 -2.56 29.76
N LEU A 77 -8.58 -1.96 29.40
CA LEU A 77 -8.80 -0.54 29.58
C LEU A 77 -8.97 -0.20 31.06
N LYS A 78 -7.95 0.45 31.63
CA LYS A 78 -8.00 0.96 33.01
C LYS A 78 -8.58 2.37 33.11
N ASN A 79 -8.45 3.16 32.05
CA ASN A 79 -8.83 4.57 32.02
C ASN A 79 -9.99 4.79 31.05
N ARG A 80 -10.86 5.76 31.35
CA ARG A 80 -11.90 6.20 30.41
C ARG A 80 -11.25 6.83 29.17
N ILE A 81 -11.68 6.39 28.00
CA ILE A 81 -11.23 6.94 26.72
C ILE A 81 -11.80 8.36 26.59
N ARG A 82 -10.94 9.32 26.24
CA ARG A 82 -11.37 10.67 25.83
C ARG A 82 -11.48 10.68 24.30
N PHE A 83 -12.72 10.71 23.83
CA PHE A 83 -13.03 10.75 22.41
C PHE A 83 -12.75 12.15 21.85
N HIS A 84 -11.99 12.20 20.76
CA HIS A 84 -11.81 13.38 19.91
C HIS A 84 -12.78 13.34 18.73
N PHE A 85 -12.92 14.46 18.02
CA PHE A 85 -13.74 14.55 16.82
C PHE A 85 -13.43 13.44 15.80
N VAL A 86 -12.14 13.15 15.57
CA VAL A 86 -11.70 12.06 14.67
C VAL A 86 -12.21 10.70 15.14
N ASP A 87 -12.26 10.44 16.44
CA ASP A 87 -12.78 9.18 16.97
C ASP A 87 -14.29 9.04 16.67
N TYR A 88 -15.05 10.13 16.82
CA TYR A 88 -16.47 10.16 16.46
C TYR A 88 -16.69 9.98 14.96
N ALA A 89 -15.89 10.66 14.11
CA ALA A 89 -15.98 10.53 12.66
C ALA A 89 -15.73 9.08 12.21
N ILE A 90 -14.73 8.41 12.80
CA ILE A 90 -14.39 7.02 12.47
C ILE A 90 -15.48 6.04 12.93
N ILE A 91 -16.06 6.26 14.12
CA ILE A 91 -17.21 5.47 14.59
C ILE A 91 -18.43 5.70 13.70
N ALA A 92 -18.70 6.95 13.32
CA ALA A 92 -19.79 7.30 12.44
C ALA A 92 -19.62 6.66 11.06
N TYR A 93 -18.43 6.75 10.46
CA TYR A 93 -18.10 6.09 9.18
C TYR A 93 -18.29 4.57 9.27
N PHE A 94 -17.78 3.93 10.33
CA PHE A 94 -17.91 2.48 10.52
C PHE A 94 -19.38 2.06 10.68
N GLY A 95 -20.16 2.81 11.48
CA GLY A 95 -21.59 2.57 11.67
C GLY A 95 -22.38 2.81 10.38
N TYR A 96 -22.09 3.88 9.66
CA TYR A 96 -22.73 4.23 8.41
C TYR A 96 -22.50 3.16 7.33
N THR A 97 -21.24 2.76 7.11
CA THR A 97 -20.92 1.68 6.16
C THR A 97 -21.48 0.33 6.59
N PHE A 98 -21.61 0.07 7.90
CA PHE A 98 -22.24 -1.15 8.40
C PHE A 98 -23.73 -1.23 8.06
N ILE A 99 -24.44 -0.10 8.08
CA ILE A 99 -25.85 -0.05 7.66
C ILE A 99 -26.02 -0.53 6.22
N TYR A 100 -25.08 -0.20 5.31
CA TYR A 100 -25.13 -0.66 3.91
C TYR A 100 -24.88 -2.17 3.75
N VAL A 101 -24.35 -2.87 4.75
CA VAL A 101 -24.31 -4.34 4.73
C VAL A 101 -25.71 -4.92 4.89
N LEU A 102 -26.47 -4.32 5.82
CA LEU A 102 -27.81 -4.77 6.21
C LEU A 102 -28.87 -4.37 5.17
N LEU A 103 -28.76 -3.17 4.61
CA LEU A 103 -29.67 -2.70 3.58
C LEU A 103 -29.38 -3.41 2.24
N PRO A 104 -30.38 -3.96 1.55
CA PRO A 104 -30.22 -4.58 0.23
C PRO A 104 -30.12 -3.52 -0.87
N ILE A 105 -29.09 -2.66 -0.79
CA ILE A 105 -28.79 -1.64 -1.78
C ILE A 105 -27.74 -2.22 -2.74
N GLY A 106 -28.03 -2.15 -4.04
CA GLY A 106 -27.18 -2.68 -5.12
C GLY A 106 -27.49 -4.13 -5.47
N GLU A 107 -26.81 -4.62 -6.52
CA GLU A 107 -27.03 -5.97 -7.09
C GLU A 107 -26.29 -7.08 -6.33
N GLN A 108 -25.36 -6.69 -5.45
CA GLN A 108 -24.47 -7.60 -4.73
C GLN A 108 -25.21 -8.35 -3.61
N THR A 109 -24.88 -9.64 -3.45
CA THR A 109 -25.38 -10.51 -2.39
C THR A 109 -24.91 -10.07 -1.01
N PHE A 110 -25.55 -10.57 0.05
CA PHE A 110 -25.16 -10.25 1.43
C PHE A 110 -23.68 -10.59 1.73
N LEU A 111 -23.17 -11.72 1.20
CA LEU A 111 -21.78 -12.12 1.40
C LEU A 111 -20.81 -11.18 0.68
N GLU A 112 -21.11 -10.79 -0.55
CA GLU A 112 -20.32 -9.81 -1.33
C GLU A 112 -20.29 -8.44 -0.64
N ARG A 113 -21.43 -7.98 -0.11
CA ARG A 113 -21.50 -6.75 0.70
C ARG A 113 -20.63 -6.85 1.95
N LEU A 114 -20.61 -8.00 2.63
CA LEU A 114 -19.76 -8.22 3.81
C LEU A 114 -18.27 -8.23 3.45
N ILE A 115 -17.90 -8.84 2.32
CA ILE A 115 -16.53 -8.82 1.80
C ILE A 115 -16.08 -7.41 1.41
N SER A 116 -16.98 -6.61 0.82
CA SER A 116 -16.69 -5.22 0.51
C SER A 116 -16.58 -4.36 1.77
N PHE A 117 -17.52 -4.51 2.71
CA PHE A 117 -17.46 -3.88 4.04
C PHE A 117 -16.14 -4.18 4.73
N LYS A 118 -15.70 -5.45 4.73
CA LYS A 118 -14.39 -5.84 5.28
C LYS A 118 -13.26 -5.02 4.67
N SER A 119 -13.33 -4.72 3.38
CA SER A 119 -12.27 -4.02 2.65
C SER A 119 -12.25 -2.52 2.99
N ILE A 120 -13.41 -1.87 3.09
CA ILE A 120 -13.52 -0.42 3.38
C ILE A 120 -13.51 -0.08 4.88
N SER A 121 -13.85 -1.05 5.74
CA SER A 121 -13.98 -0.88 7.20
C SER A 121 -12.85 -1.57 7.96
N PHE A 122 -11.76 -1.95 7.29
CA PHE A 122 -10.57 -2.44 7.96
C PHE A 122 -9.76 -1.31 8.63
N PHE A 123 -9.64 -0.14 7.98
CA PHE A 123 -8.87 0.97 8.52
C PHE A 123 -9.43 1.56 9.83
N PRO A 124 -10.76 1.66 10.07
CA PRO A 124 -11.32 2.07 11.36
C PRO A 124 -10.86 1.16 12.49
N LEU A 125 -10.81 -0.16 12.27
CA LEU A 125 -10.37 -1.13 13.27
C LEU A 125 -8.89 -0.95 13.61
N ILE A 126 -8.05 -0.73 12.60
CA ILE A 126 -6.61 -0.42 12.79
C ILE A 126 -6.45 0.90 13.55
N TYR A 127 -7.22 1.93 13.18
CA TYR A 127 -7.20 3.22 13.87
C TYR A 127 -7.54 3.05 15.35
N SER A 128 -8.61 2.31 15.67
CA SER A 128 -8.98 2.03 17.06
C SER A 128 -7.87 1.29 17.81
N CYS A 129 -7.21 0.32 17.18
CA CYS A 129 -6.06 -0.37 17.77
C CYS A 129 -4.91 0.60 18.09
N GLY A 130 -4.62 1.53 17.19
CA GLY A 130 -3.59 2.55 17.36
C GLY A 130 -3.93 3.55 18.46
N ARG A 131 -5.20 3.98 18.53
CA ARG A 131 -5.70 4.95 19.51
C ARG A 131 -5.60 4.44 20.95
N LEU A 132 -5.81 3.14 21.15
CA LEU A 132 -5.72 2.48 22.46
C LEU A 132 -4.29 2.03 22.81
N PHE A 133 -3.34 2.21 21.90
CA PHE A 133 -1.95 1.89 22.12
C PHE A 133 -1.26 3.00 22.94
N ASN A 134 -0.61 2.63 24.05
CA ASN A 134 0.19 3.58 24.81
C ASN A 134 1.57 3.73 24.16
N LEU A 135 1.80 4.85 23.48
CA LEU A 135 3.08 5.13 22.81
C LEU A 135 4.29 5.11 23.76
N LYS A 136 4.09 5.45 25.04
CA LYS A 136 5.19 5.45 26.04
C LYS A 136 5.70 4.06 26.37
N GLU A 137 4.89 3.04 26.14
CA GLU A 137 5.31 1.66 26.35
C GLU A 137 6.12 1.15 25.15
N ILE A 138 5.94 1.73 23.95
CA ILE A 138 6.54 1.24 22.70
C ILE A 138 8.01 1.63 22.58
N TYR A 139 8.86 0.62 22.40
CA TYR A 139 10.25 0.82 22.00
C TYR A 139 10.35 1.13 20.50
N LEU A 140 9.95 2.34 20.11
CA LEU A 140 9.80 2.76 18.72
C LEU A 140 11.07 2.55 17.88
N SER A 141 12.23 2.84 18.46
CA SER A 141 13.53 2.66 17.80
C SER A 141 13.73 1.22 17.30
N ARG A 142 13.39 0.21 18.11
CA ARG A 142 13.57 -1.20 17.73
C ARG A 142 12.77 -1.56 16.47
N TYR A 143 11.51 -1.16 16.42
CA TYR A 143 10.61 -1.46 15.31
C TYR A 143 10.98 -0.67 14.05
N PHE A 144 11.46 0.56 14.21
CA PHE A 144 12.00 1.34 13.10
C PHE A 144 13.22 0.66 12.47
N HIS A 145 14.13 0.08 13.27
CA HIS A 145 15.24 -0.71 12.73
C HIS A 145 14.74 -1.96 11.98
N PHE A 146 13.65 -2.61 12.44
CA PHE A 146 13.05 -3.73 11.71
C PHE A 146 12.53 -3.33 10.33
N ILE A 147 11.88 -2.16 10.21
CA ILE A 147 11.45 -1.63 8.90
C ILE A 147 12.65 -1.42 7.98
N LEU A 148 13.77 -0.90 8.50
CA LEU A 148 14.99 -0.75 7.70
C LEU A 148 15.59 -2.08 7.26
N TYR A 149 15.60 -3.11 8.11
CA TYR A 149 16.05 -4.44 7.73
C TYR A 149 15.18 -5.05 6.63
N VAL A 150 13.85 -4.88 6.70
CA VAL A 150 12.93 -5.31 5.64
C VAL A 150 13.25 -4.57 4.34
N ALA A 151 13.43 -3.25 4.37
CA ALA A 151 13.77 -2.47 3.18
C ALA A 151 15.09 -2.92 2.52
N ILE A 152 16.11 -3.22 3.33
CA ILE A 152 17.38 -3.77 2.83
C ILE A 152 17.16 -5.16 2.20
N ALA A 153 16.41 -6.03 2.87
CA ALA A 153 16.10 -7.36 2.34
C ALA A 153 15.34 -7.28 1.01
N THR A 154 14.38 -6.36 0.89
CA THR A 154 13.67 -6.12 -0.37
C THR A 154 14.63 -5.67 -1.47
N ALA A 155 15.51 -4.71 -1.18
CA ALA A 155 16.48 -4.22 -2.16
C ALA A 155 17.42 -5.33 -2.67
N VAL A 156 17.81 -6.26 -1.80
CA VAL A 156 18.60 -7.44 -2.21
C VAL A 156 17.81 -8.32 -3.18
N VAL A 157 16.55 -8.63 -2.89
CA VAL A 157 15.69 -9.42 -3.79
C VAL A 157 15.52 -8.70 -5.13
N ILE A 158 15.27 -7.40 -5.10
CA ILE A 158 15.10 -6.59 -6.31
C ILE A 158 16.37 -6.53 -7.16
N LEU A 159 17.55 -6.45 -6.53
CA LEU A 159 18.81 -6.52 -7.28
C LEU A 159 18.96 -7.87 -7.98
N ILE A 160 18.54 -8.96 -7.33
CA ILE A 160 18.52 -10.29 -7.96
C ILE A 160 17.54 -10.27 -9.14
N GLU A 161 16.31 -9.77 -8.97
CA GLU A 161 15.33 -9.65 -10.06
C GLU A 161 15.86 -8.84 -11.24
N TYR A 162 16.57 -7.74 -10.96
CA TYR A 162 17.16 -6.87 -11.97
C TYR A 162 18.27 -7.58 -12.74
N ILE A 163 19.18 -8.28 -12.04
CA ILE A 163 20.30 -9.01 -12.64
C ILE A 163 19.81 -10.20 -13.46
N THR A 164 18.85 -10.96 -12.96
CA THR A 164 18.26 -12.11 -13.70
C THR A 164 17.25 -11.66 -14.74
N TYR A 165 16.85 -10.39 -14.72
CA TYR A 165 15.79 -9.82 -15.53
C TYR A 165 14.49 -10.65 -15.43
N GLN A 166 14.18 -11.17 -14.24
CA GLN A 166 13.01 -12.01 -13.98
C GLN A 166 12.30 -11.54 -12.72
N HIS A 167 10.98 -11.35 -12.82
CA HIS A 167 10.17 -11.02 -11.64
C HIS A 167 10.11 -12.21 -10.70
N PHE A 168 10.27 -11.95 -9.41
CA PHE A 168 10.13 -12.93 -8.35
C PHE A 168 8.71 -13.53 -8.34
N GLN A 169 7.69 -12.75 -8.72
CA GLN A 169 6.30 -13.19 -8.79
C GLN A 169 6.06 -14.26 -9.86
N THR A 170 6.86 -14.28 -10.93
CA THR A 170 6.78 -15.31 -11.97
C THR A 170 7.12 -16.70 -11.41
N ILE A 171 7.97 -16.78 -10.38
CA ILE A 171 8.32 -18.07 -9.76
C ILE A 171 7.43 -18.44 -8.58
N THR A 172 6.66 -17.50 -8.01
CA THR A 172 5.85 -17.75 -6.80
C THR A 172 4.47 -18.35 -7.07
N GLY A 173 4.07 -18.52 -8.34
CA GLY A 173 2.70 -18.87 -8.71
C GLY A 173 1.71 -17.71 -8.52
N TYR A 174 2.21 -16.46 -8.61
CA TYR A 174 1.41 -15.25 -8.42
C TYR A 174 0.22 -15.18 -9.38
N ALA A 175 0.44 -15.47 -10.67
CA ALA A 175 -0.57 -15.36 -11.71
C ALA A 175 -1.73 -16.33 -11.44
N ASP A 176 -1.42 -17.62 -11.25
CA ASP A 176 -2.44 -18.64 -10.95
C ASP A 176 -3.21 -18.30 -9.67
N TYR A 177 -2.51 -17.86 -8.62
CA TYR A 177 -3.17 -17.43 -7.38
C TYR A 177 -4.17 -16.28 -7.63
N HIS A 178 -3.80 -15.25 -8.40
CA HIS A 178 -4.73 -14.14 -8.69
C HIS A 178 -5.88 -14.55 -9.58
N TYR A 179 -5.63 -15.42 -10.57
CA TYR A 179 -6.67 -15.94 -11.44
C TYR A 179 -7.69 -16.76 -10.66
N TYR A 180 -7.26 -17.79 -9.92
CA TYR A 180 -8.19 -18.70 -9.24
C TYR A 180 -8.84 -18.12 -7.98
N ILE A 181 -8.20 -17.17 -7.30
CA ILE A 181 -8.72 -16.60 -6.04
C ILE A 181 -9.42 -15.26 -6.24
N TYR A 182 -8.97 -14.45 -7.18
CA TYR A 182 -9.51 -13.11 -7.42
C TYR A 182 -10.13 -12.92 -8.80
N ASN A 183 -10.13 -13.95 -9.66
CA ASN A 183 -10.63 -13.87 -11.03
C ASN A 183 -9.96 -12.76 -11.85
N PHE A 184 -8.66 -12.54 -11.60
CA PHE A 184 -7.86 -11.57 -12.35
C PHE A 184 -6.94 -12.26 -13.35
N ASP A 185 -7.14 -11.96 -14.62
CA ASP A 185 -6.26 -12.43 -15.68
C ASP A 185 -4.88 -11.75 -15.63
N PRO A 186 -3.80 -12.46 -15.99
CA PRO A 186 -2.48 -11.89 -16.15
C PRO A 186 -2.44 -11.02 -17.42
N SER A 187 -2.97 -9.80 -17.32
CA SER A 187 -3.17 -8.88 -18.44
C SER A 187 -1.92 -8.17 -18.95
N GLY A 188 -0.79 -8.27 -18.24
CA GLY A 188 0.48 -7.64 -18.62
C GLY A 188 1.36 -8.53 -19.50
N SER A 189 2.32 -7.92 -20.20
CA SER A 189 3.18 -8.58 -21.20
C SER A 189 4.12 -9.66 -20.62
N TYR A 190 4.24 -9.73 -19.29
CA TYR A 190 5.14 -10.62 -18.57
C TYR A 190 4.46 -11.82 -17.91
N GLY A 191 3.21 -12.12 -18.28
CA GLY A 191 2.41 -13.16 -17.62
C GLY A 191 2.08 -12.81 -16.17
N LEU A 192 2.02 -11.51 -15.87
CA LEU A 192 1.65 -10.92 -14.58
C LEU A 192 0.61 -9.82 -14.84
N THR A 193 0.14 -9.15 -13.80
CA THR A 193 -0.75 -7.98 -13.98
C THR A 193 -0.01 -6.83 -14.66
N TYR A 194 -0.75 -5.94 -15.35
CA TYR A 194 -0.18 -4.77 -16.05
C TYR A 194 0.67 -3.86 -15.13
N THR A 195 0.52 -3.96 -13.81
CA THR A 195 1.28 -3.17 -12.83
C THR A 195 2.79 -3.48 -12.83
N PHE A 196 3.21 -4.61 -13.41
CA PHE A 196 4.61 -5.05 -13.51
C PHE A 196 5.35 -4.49 -14.74
N GLU A 197 4.69 -3.67 -15.55
CA GLU A 197 5.29 -3.01 -16.70
C GLU A 197 5.11 -1.50 -16.63
N ALA A 198 6.12 -0.76 -17.10
CA ALA A 198 6.08 0.67 -17.31
C ALA A 198 5.76 0.96 -18.78
N GLU A 199 5.50 2.22 -19.09
CA GLU A 199 5.39 2.70 -20.47
C GLU A 199 6.65 2.29 -21.28
N ALA A 200 6.46 1.94 -22.55
CA ALA A 200 7.46 1.30 -23.42
C ALA A 200 7.85 -0.15 -23.04
N GLY A 201 7.09 -0.81 -22.16
CA GLY A 201 7.26 -2.22 -21.85
C GLY A 201 8.43 -2.52 -20.91
N ILE A 202 8.94 -1.54 -20.16
CA ILE A 202 10.07 -1.76 -19.24
C ILE A 202 9.58 -2.49 -17.97
N LYS A 203 10.31 -3.51 -17.50
CA LYS A 203 9.97 -4.27 -16.28
C LYS A 203 10.04 -3.41 -15.02
N ARG A 204 9.04 -3.57 -14.15
CA ARG A 204 8.97 -2.94 -12.83
C ARG A 204 9.12 -4.00 -11.76
N PHE A 205 10.09 -3.83 -10.88
CA PHE A 205 10.42 -4.83 -9.86
C PHE A 205 9.73 -4.54 -8.53
N ALA A 206 9.35 -5.60 -7.82
CA ALA A 206 8.55 -5.52 -6.61
C ALA A 206 9.18 -6.24 -5.41
N GLY A 207 10.26 -7.00 -5.59
CA GLY A 207 10.82 -7.84 -4.55
C GLY A 207 9.80 -8.87 -4.08
N PHE A 208 9.62 -8.99 -2.76
CA PHE A 208 8.61 -9.88 -2.17
C PHE A 208 7.24 -9.23 -1.93
N TYR A 209 7.01 -7.99 -2.37
CA TYR A 209 5.69 -7.34 -2.30
C TYR A 209 4.73 -7.87 -3.37
N ALA A 210 3.44 -7.54 -3.27
CA ALA A 210 2.43 -8.00 -4.20
C ALA A 210 2.59 -7.39 -5.60
N ASN A 211 3.05 -6.14 -5.69
CA ASN A 211 3.24 -5.41 -6.94
C ASN A 211 4.25 -4.25 -6.74
N PRO A 212 4.73 -3.63 -7.82
CA PRO A 212 5.70 -2.54 -7.73
C PRO A 212 5.18 -1.28 -7.04
N LEU A 213 3.86 -1.07 -6.98
CA LEU A 213 3.25 0.08 -6.30
C LEU A 213 3.29 -0.07 -4.77
N GLU A 214 2.99 -1.25 -4.25
CA GLU A 214 3.14 -1.59 -2.83
C GLU A 214 4.60 -1.50 -2.38
N HIS A 215 5.51 -2.02 -3.20
CA HIS A 215 6.94 -1.89 -2.95
C HIS A 215 7.38 -0.41 -2.88
N ALA A 216 6.91 0.41 -3.82
CA ALA A 216 7.24 1.83 -3.83
C ALA A 216 6.68 2.57 -2.60
N SER A 217 5.44 2.28 -2.17
CA SER A 217 4.87 2.89 -0.96
C SER A 217 5.60 2.45 0.31
N ALA A 218 6.00 1.19 0.41
CA ALA A 218 6.83 0.70 1.52
C ALA A 218 8.22 1.36 1.54
N THR A 219 8.79 1.67 0.37
CA THR A 219 10.05 2.41 0.25
C THR A 219 9.91 3.84 0.78
N LEU A 220 8.78 4.52 0.52
CA LEU A 220 8.49 5.84 1.12
C LEU A 220 8.41 5.75 2.65
N LEU A 221 7.75 4.72 3.19
CA LEU A 221 7.70 4.50 4.63
C LEU A 221 9.11 4.30 5.22
N ALA A 222 9.96 3.50 4.57
CA ALA A 222 11.34 3.30 5.00
C ALA A 222 12.14 4.61 4.99
N LEU A 223 11.93 5.47 3.99
CA LEU A 223 12.53 6.80 3.94
C LEU A 223 12.07 7.70 5.10
N ALA A 224 10.77 7.69 5.44
CA ALA A 224 10.26 8.42 6.61
C ALA A 224 10.90 7.91 7.91
N VAL A 225 11.03 6.59 8.06
CA VAL A 225 11.67 5.96 9.22
C VAL A 225 13.15 6.32 9.31
N LEU A 226 13.87 6.36 8.18
CA LEU A 226 15.25 6.84 8.13
C LEU A 226 15.37 8.28 8.63
N ALA A 227 14.50 9.17 8.15
CA ALA A 227 14.47 10.55 8.60
C ALA A 227 14.18 10.62 10.12
N ALA A 228 13.24 9.84 10.63
CA ALA A 228 12.89 9.83 12.05
C ALA A 228 14.02 9.29 12.96
N LEU A 229 14.74 8.24 12.55
CA LEU A 229 15.79 7.62 13.35
C LEU A 229 17.10 8.42 13.38
N TYR A 230 17.47 9.03 12.26
CA TYR A 230 18.81 9.60 12.09
C TYR A 230 18.86 11.13 12.12
N THR A 231 17.73 11.76 12.44
CA THR A 231 17.66 13.21 12.70
C THR A 231 17.70 13.47 14.19
N SER A 232 18.73 14.17 14.66
CA SER A 232 18.82 14.62 16.05
C SER A 232 17.89 15.81 16.31
N ASP A 233 17.59 16.12 17.58
CA ASP A 233 16.81 17.29 18.00
C ASP A 233 17.28 18.62 17.38
N ASN A 234 18.60 18.78 17.20
CA ASN A 234 19.19 19.95 16.53
C ASN A 234 19.08 19.91 14.99
N CYS A 235 18.15 19.12 14.45
CA CYS A 235 17.95 18.87 13.02
C CYS A 235 19.24 18.45 12.28
N LYS A 236 20.19 17.77 12.94
CA LYS A 236 21.42 17.26 12.29
C LYS A 236 21.22 15.79 11.91
N ILE A 237 21.65 15.45 10.69
CA ILE A 237 21.60 14.08 10.17
C ILE A 237 22.87 13.36 10.62
N LYS A 238 22.72 12.23 11.30
CA LYS A 238 23.83 11.36 11.72
C LYS A 238 23.55 9.93 11.32
N LEU A 239 23.92 9.56 10.10
CA LEU A 239 23.74 8.19 9.59
C LEU A 239 24.86 7.27 10.11
N ASN A 240 24.47 6.20 10.81
CA ASN A 240 25.37 5.07 11.07
C ASN A 240 25.47 4.17 9.81
N ASN A 241 26.26 3.09 9.89
CA ASN A 241 26.45 2.18 8.76
C ASN A 241 25.12 1.58 8.26
N LEU A 242 24.23 1.19 9.19
CA LEU A 242 22.90 0.69 8.84
C LEU A 242 22.09 1.75 8.07
N GLY A 243 22.07 2.99 8.54
CA GLY A 243 21.34 4.09 7.90
C GLY A 243 21.86 4.40 6.51
N LYS A 244 23.19 4.32 6.28
CA LYS A 244 23.78 4.46 4.95
C LYS A 244 23.35 3.34 4.00
N VAL A 245 23.41 2.09 4.46
CA VAL A 245 22.99 0.93 3.66
C VAL A 245 21.50 0.98 3.36
N ALA A 246 20.67 1.32 4.35
CA ALA A 246 19.23 1.45 4.18
C ALA A 246 18.87 2.60 3.22
N LEU A 247 19.56 3.74 3.28
CA LEU A 247 19.35 4.83 2.32
C LEU A 247 19.72 4.43 0.89
N ALA A 248 20.81 3.69 0.70
CA ALA A 248 21.15 3.13 -0.61
C ALA A 248 20.09 2.12 -1.07
N ALA A 249 19.58 1.28 -0.17
CA ALA A 249 18.52 0.32 -0.45
C ALA A 249 17.22 1.03 -0.90
N THR A 250 16.82 2.14 -0.26
CA THR A 250 15.62 2.88 -0.68
C THR A 250 15.81 3.56 -2.05
N GLN A 251 17.01 4.04 -2.38
CA GLN A 251 17.32 4.59 -3.70
C GLN A 251 17.26 3.54 -4.81
N ILE A 252 17.88 2.38 -4.60
CA ILE A 252 17.81 1.24 -5.54
C ILE A 252 16.34 0.81 -5.72
N SER A 253 15.62 0.70 -4.61
CA SER A 253 14.22 0.28 -4.58
C SER A 253 13.31 1.22 -5.37
N ILE A 254 13.42 2.53 -5.18
CA ILE A 254 12.52 3.48 -5.86
C ILE A 254 12.83 3.60 -7.35
N ILE A 255 14.11 3.48 -7.75
CA ILE A 255 14.51 3.48 -9.16
C ILE A 255 13.96 2.25 -9.87
N LEU A 256 14.09 1.07 -9.28
CA LEU A 256 13.67 -0.20 -9.91
C LEU A 256 12.15 -0.47 -9.83
N ALA A 257 11.44 0.22 -8.94
CA ALA A 257 9.97 0.22 -8.93
C ALA A 257 9.35 0.95 -10.15
N LEU A 258 10.12 1.88 -10.75
CA LEU A 258 9.76 2.67 -11.93
C LEU A 258 8.33 3.24 -11.89
N SER A 259 7.92 3.76 -10.72
CA SER A 259 6.62 4.40 -10.53
C SER A 259 6.74 5.91 -10.57
N ARG A 260 6.12 6.58 -11.55
CA ARG A 260 6.16 8.05 -11.70
C ARG A 260 5.70 8.79 -10.44
N SER A 261 4.54 8.40 -9.90
CA SER A 261 3.96 9.02 -8.71
C SER A 261 4.83 8.80 -7.48
N ALA A 262 5.32 7.57 -7.27
CA ALA A 262 6.15 7.27 -6.10
C ALA A 262 7.54 7.93 -6.19
N PHE A 263 8.12 8.05 -7.39
CA PHE A 263 9.36 8.79 -7.60
C PHE A 263 9.18 10.26 -7.20
N LEU A 264 8.11 10.91 -7.67
CA LEU A 264 7.77 12.29 -7.26
C LEU A 264 7.58 12.40 -5.74
N SER A 265 6.82 11.49 -5.13
CA SER A 265 6.61 11.45 -3.68
C SER A 265 7.91 11.29 -2.89
N TYR A 266 8.84 10.47 -3.38
CA TYR A 266 10.15 10.27 -2.76
C TYR A 266 10.95 11.56 -2.68
N PHE A 267 11.06 12.31 -3.79
CA PHE A 267 11.75 13.60 -3.80
C PHE A 267 10.98 14.68 -3.03
N LEU A 268 9.64 14.67 -3.09
CA LEU A 268 8.82 15.59 -2.31
C LEU A 268 9.03 15.38 -0.81
N MET A 269 9.13 14.13 -0.34
CA MET A 269 9.46 13.83 1.05
C MET A 269 10.84 14.34 1.44
N ILE A 270 11.87 14.17 0.59
CA ILE A 270 13.21 14.72 0.82
C ILE A 270 13.15 16.26 0.89
N TYR A 271 12.40 16.89 -0.01
CA TYR A 271 12.21 18.33 -0.05
C TYR A 271 11.50 18.86 1.19
N ALA A 272 10.36 18.27 1.57
CA ALA A 272 9.61 18.63 2.77
C ALA A 272 10.46 18.44 4.02
N TYR A 273 11.21 17.34 4.11
CA TYR A 273 12.16 17.10 5.18
C TYR A 273 13.26 18.18 5.22
N ALA A 274 13.85 18.53 4.08
CA ALA A 274 14.88 19.57 3.96
C ALA A 274 14.37 20.95 4.40
N TRP A 275 13.11 21.26 4.07
CA TRP A 275 12.44 22.48 4.48
C TRP A 275 12.25 22.50 6.00
N ILE A 276 11.62 21.47 6.57
CA ILE A 276 11.35 21.38 8.01
C ILE A 276 12.66 21.46 8.83
N THR A 277 13.73 20.83 8.35
CA THR A 277 15.04 20.81 9.02
C THR A 277 15.94 22.00 8.66
N ASN A 278 15.45 22.96 7.87
CA ASN A 278 16.18 24.14 7.39
C ASN A 278 17.55 23.82 6.73
N LYS A 279 17.63 22.71 6.00
CA LYS A 279 18.85 22.26 5.32
C LYS A 279 19.03 22.96 3.98
N LYS A 280 19.57 24.18 4.01
CA LYS A 280 19.80 25.01 2.82
C LYS A 280 20.55 24.31 1.68
N VAL A 281 21.56 23.47 2.00
CA VAL A 281 22.31 22.72 0.97
C VAL A 281 21.41 21.73 0.23
N LEU A 282 20.58 20.97 0.96
CA LEU A 282 19.68 19.98 0.37
C LEU A 282 18.55 20.66 -0.42
N LEU A 283 18.01 21.77 0.11
CA LEU A 283 17.03 22.59 -0.60
C LEU A 283 17.60 23.15 -1.91
N ASN A 284 18.80 23.72 -1.87
CA ASN A 284 19.46 24.25 -3.07
C ASN A 284 19.74 23.16 -4.09
N LEU A 285 20.11 21.94 -3.65
CA LEU A 285 20.31 20.80 -4.53
C LEU A 285 19.00 20.41 -5.24
N VAL A 286 17.88 20.33 -4.50
CA VAL A 286 16.56 20.04 -5.09
C VAL A 286 16.16 21.14 -6.07
N HIS A 287 16.31 22.42 -5.70
CA HIS A 287 16.00 23.54 -6.60
C HIS A 287 16.85 23.52 -7.87
N PHE A 288 18.15 23.24 -7.74
CA PHE A 288 19.04 23.13 -8.88
C PHE A 288 18.68 21.93 -9.77
N ALA A 289 18.33 20.79 -9.18
CA ALA A 289 17.89 19.62 -9.93
C ALA A 289 16.59 19.88 -10.70
N VAL A 290 15.61 20.56 -10.07
CA VAL A 290 14.37 20.98 -10.74
C VAL A 290 14.68 21.95 -11.87
N LEU A 291 15.51 22.97 -11.63
CA LEU A 291 15.90 23.95 -12.64
C LEU A 291 16.64 23.30 -13.82
N ALA A 292 17.59 22.40 -13.53
CA ALA A 292 18.30 21.61 -14.54
C ALA A 292 17.33 20.73 -15.34
N THR A 293 16.35 20.11 -14.69
CA THR A 293 15.32 19.29 -15.35
C THR A 293 14.45 20.15 -16.27
N VAL A 294 14.00 21.32 -15.80
CA VAL A 294 13.23 22.28 -16.61
C VAL A 294 14.05 22.74 -17.81
N LEU A 295 15.31 23.15 -17.61
CA LEU A 295 16.19 23.58 -18.70
C LEU A 295 16.45 22.46 -19.72
N TYR A 296 16.72 21.26 -19.24
CA TYR A 296 16.91 20.08 -20.08
C TYR A 296 15.65 19.76 -20.88
N PHE A 297 14.49 19.79 -20.24
CA PHE A 297 13.20 19.60 -20.90
C PHE A 297 12.91 20.70 -21.92
N SER A 298 13.17 21.97 -21.60
CA SER A 298 13.08 23.09 -22.55
C SER A 298 14.03 22.93 -23.74
N PHE A 299 15.21 22.34 -23.54
CA PHE A 299 16.12 21.99 -24.64
C PHE A 299 15.56 20.85 -25.50
N LEU A 300 15.01 19.81 -24.88
CA LEU A 300 14.40 18.67 -25.56
C LEU A 300 13.13 19.03 -26.36
N LEU A 301 12.35 20.00 -25.89
CA LEU A 301 11.16 20.53 -26.59
C LEU A 301 11.49 21.19 -27.94
N LYS A 302 12.77 21.41 -28.26
CA LYS A 302 13.19 21.82 -29.61
C LYS A 302 13.07 20.68 -30.63
N ASN A 303 12.98 19.43 -30.18
CA ASN A 303 12.69 18.29 -31.04
C ASN A 303 11.17 18.18 -31.25
N LYS A 304 10.73 18.20 -32.52
CA LYS A 304 9.32 18.16 -32.90
C LYS A 304 8.61 16.91 -32.38
N ASP A 305 9.28 15.76 -32.38
CA ASP A 305 8.70 14.49 -31.94
C ASP A 305 8.44 14.47 -30.42
N LEU A 306 9.36 15.07 -29.64
CA LEU A 306 9.18 15.22 -28.19
C LEU A 306 8.14 16.29 -27.87
N GLN A 307 8.06 17.35 -28.65
CA GLN A 307 7.02 18.37 -28.51
C GLN A 307 5.63 17.76 -28.72
N GLU A 308 5.47 16.93 -29.76
CA GLU A 308 4.22 16.23 -30.04
C GLU A 308 3.86 15.21 -28.95
N PHE A 309 4.82 14.44 -28.45
CA PHE A 309 4.62 13.54 -27.30
C PHE A 309 4.16 14.29 -26.04
N VAL A 310 4.75 15.45 -25.75
CA VAL A 310 4.38 16.28 -24.61
C VAL A 310 2.98 16.88 -24.78
N ILE A 311 2.66 17.38 -25.97
CA ILE A 311 1.31 17.88 -26.29
C ILE A 311 0.28 16.75 -26.15
N ASN A 312 0.58 15.55 -26.64
CA ASN A 312 -0.29 14.38 -26.52
C ASN A 312 -0.47 13.93 -25.07
N THR A 313 0.61 13.95 -24.28
CA THR A 313 0.56 13.64 -22.84
C THR A 313 -0.27 14.67 -22.07
N LEU A 314 -0.10 15.96 -22.36
CA LEU A 314 -0.88 17.05 -21.75
C LEU A 314 -2.35 17.04 -22.20
N ASN A 315 -2.62 16.60 -23.43
CA ASN A 315 -3.98 16.39 -23.95
C ASN A 315 -4.57 15.05 -23.51
N PHE A 316 -3.88 14.29 -22.65
CA PHE A 316 -4.31 12.99 -22.14
C PHE A 316 -4.69 11.99 -23.25
N THR A 317 -4.04 12.01 -24.42
CA THR A 317 -4.37 11.07 -25.51
C THR A 317 -3.68 9.72 -25.41
N ASN A 318 -2.85 9.49 -24.38
CA ASN A 318 -2.23 8.20 -24.10
C ASN A 318 -3.26 7.19 -23.58
N ALA A 319 -3.38 6.02 -24.23
CA ALA A 319 -4.39 5.00 -23.94
C ALA A 319 -4.44 4.57 -22.46
N SER A 320 -3.30 4.46 -21.77
CA SER A 320 -3.23 4.10 -20.35
C SER A 320 -3.72 5.23 -19.43
N SER A 321 -3.47 6.50 -19.77
CA SER A 321 -3.96 7.64 -18.98
C SER A 321 -5.44 7.91 -19.21
N LEU A 322 -5.97 7.62 -20.40
CA LEU A 322 -7.39 7.69 -20.70
C LEU A 322 -8.20 6.72 -19.83
N GLY A 323 -7.76 5.47 -19.69
CA GLY A 323 -8.47 4.47 -18.88
C GLY A 323 -8.68 4.93 -17.43
N HIS A 324 -7.62 5.41 -16.77
CA HIS A 324 -7.72 5.92 -15.39
C HIS A 324 -8.63 7.15 -15.26
N VAL A 325 -8.58 8.07 -16.22
CA VAL A 325 -9.45 9.26 -16.22
C VAL A 325 -10.90 8.89 -16.47
N LEU A 326 -11.16 7.94 -17.37
CA LEU A 326 -12.51 7.42 -17.63
C LEU A 326 -13.10 6.76 -16.37
N GLU A 327 -12.33 5.92 -15.68
CA GLU A 327 -12.79 5.34 -14.41
C GLU A 327 -13.12 6.42 -13.37
N TRP A 328 -12.33 7.49 -13.29
CA TRP A 328 -12.64 8.60 -12.38
C TRP A 328 -13.93 9.32 -12.78
N ILE A 329 -14.11 9.60 -14.07
CA ILE A 329 -15.32 10.25 -14.60
C ILE A 329 -16.54 9.37 -14.34
N GLU A 330 -16.46 8.06 -14.60
CA GLU A 330 -17.52 7.11 -14.33
C GLU A 330 -17.89 7.08 -12.85
N GLY A 331 -16.89 7.01 -11.96
CA GLY A 331 -17.12 7.04 -10.52
C GLY A 331 -17.76 8.36 -10.05
N VAL A 332 -17.31 9.49 -10.58
CA VAL A 332 -17.93 10.80 -10.28
C VAL A 332 -19.36 10.88 -10.81
N ASN A 333 -19.62 10.42 -12.03
CA ASN A 333 -20.96 10.38 -12.62
C ASN A 333 -21.90 9.48 -11.80
N ALA A 334 -21.41 8.31 -11.36
CA ALA A 334 -22.16 7.43 -10.48
C ALA A 334 -22.54 8.10 -9.15
N MET A 335 -21.62 8.86 -8.54
CA MET A 335 -21.90 9.63 -7.33
C MET A 335 -22.89 10.79 -7.57
N VAL A 336 -22.87 11.41 -8.75
CA VAL A 336 -23.85 12.45 -9.11
C VAL A 336 -25.23 11.86 -9.32
N GLN A 337 -25.33 10.72 -10.01
CA GLN A 337 -26.59 10.04 -10.27
C GLN A 337 -27.17 9.36 -9.03
N SER A 338 -26.30 8.83 -8.16
CA SER A 338 -26.66 8.17 -6.91
C SER A 338 -25.85 8.74 -5.74
N PRO A 339 -26.24 9.91 -5.19
CA PRO A 339 -25.50 10.57 -4.10
C PRO A 339 -25.40 9.77 -2.80
N LEU A 340 -26.34 8.84 -2.59
CA LEU A 340 -26.34 7.90 -1.47
C LEU A 340 -25.55 6.61 -1.78
N GLY A 341 -24.90 6.50 -2.93
CA GLY A 341 -24.14 5.32 -3.35
C GLY A 341 -24.98 4.23 -4.01
N LEU A 342 -24.31 3.38 -4.77
CA LEU A 342 -24.86 2.25 -5.52
C LEU A 342 -24.95 0.96 -4.68
N GLY A 343 -24.43 0.96 -3.45
CA GLY A 343 -24.39 -0.21 -2.57
C GLY A 343 -22.99 -0.83 -2.46
N LEU A 344 -22.74 -1.53 -1.36
CA LEU A 344 -21.44 -2.14 -1.11
C LEU A 344 -21.10 -3.21 -2.14
N GLY A 345 -19.87 -3.15 -2.64
CA GLY A 345 -19.37 -4.09 -3.65
C GLY A 345 -19.65 -3.70 -5.08
N SER A 346 -20.29 -2.55 -5.34
CA SER A 346 -20.47 -1.95 -6.69
C SER A 346 -19.20 -1.34 -7.30
N SER A 347 -18.13 -1.25 -6.50
CA SER A 347 -16.83 -0.74 -6.92
C SER A 347 -15.71 -1.43 -6.14
N GLY A 348 -14.48 -1.36 -6.64
CA GLY A 348 -13.30 -1.94 -6.00
C GLY A 348 -13.25 -3.46 -6.14
N ARG A 349 -12.74 -4.16 -5.12
CA ARG A 349 -12.32 -5.56 -5.25
C ARG A 349 -13.43 -6.54 -5.66
N VAL A 350 -14.64 -6.36 -5.13
CA VAL A 350 -15.78 -7.26 -5.41
C VAL A 350 -16.22 -7.07 -6.86
N ALA A 351 -16.63 -5.85 -7.23
CA ALA A 351 -17.00 -5.51 -8.61
C ALA A 351 -15.90 -5.83 -9.63
N GLY A 352 -14.62 -5.59 -9.29
CA GLY A 352 -13.47 -5.93 -10.13
C GLY A 352 -13.36 -7.41 -10.45
N SER A 353 -13.68 -8.29 -9.49
CA SER A 353 -13.62 -9.75 -9.70
C SER A 353 -14.73 -10.29 -10.60
N ILE A 354 -15.81 -9.55 -10.79
CA ILE A 354 -16.95 -9.91 -11.65
C ILE A 354 -17.02 -9.08 -12.93
N GLY A 355 -16.08 -8.14 -13.14
CA GLY A 355 -16.03 -7.29 -14.33
C GLY A 355 -17.02 -6.11 -14.34
N GLU A 356 -17.62 -5.78 -13.20
CA GLU A 356 -18.66 -4.73 -13.07
C GLU A 356 -18.14 -3.48 -12.32
N ASN A 357 -16.83 -3.25 -12.35
CA ASN A 357 -16.18 -2.23 -11.54
C ASN A 357 -16.50 -0.80 -11.99
N THR A 358 -17.12 0.00 -11.11
CA THR A 358 -17.39 1.42 -11.36
C THR A 358 -16.41 2.31 -10.60
N GLY A 359 -15.48 2.99 -11.30
CA GLY A 359 -14.55 3.95 -10.70
C GLY A 359 -13.56 3.38 -9.68
N GLY A 360 -12.99 2.21 -9.96
CA GLY A 360 -12.22 1.42 -9.00
C GLY A 360 -10.74 1.78 -8.82
N GLU A 361 -10.29 2.90 -9.38
CA GLU A 361 -8.90 3.35 -9.28
C GLU A 361 -8.55 4.06 -7.95
N ASN A 362 -9.49 4.84 -7.40
CA ASN A 362 -9.23 5.69 -6.24
C ASN A 362 -10.08 5.27 -5.05
N GLN A 363 -9.46 5.09 -3.87
CA GLN A 363 -10.16 4.64 -2.66
C GLN A 363 -11.32 5.57 -2.25
N PHE A 364 -11.18 6.88 -2.42
CA PHE A 364 -12.26 7.83 -2.14
C PHE A 364 -13.42 7.66 -3.13
N ILE A 365 -13.12 7.46 -4.41
CA ILE A 365 -14.13 7.21 -5.44
C ILE A 365 -14.82 5.87 -5.17
N ILE A 366 -14.08 4.81 -4.83
CA ILE A 366 -14.65 3.51 -4.43
C ILE A 366 -15.63 3.69 -3.27
N ILE A 367 -15.23 4.41 -2.21
CA ILE A 367 -16.08 4.66 -1.05
C ILE A 367 -17.32 5.46 -1.44
N GLY A 368 -17.15 6.51 -2.24
CA GLY A 368 -18.25 7.37 -2.68
C GLY A 368 -19.25 6.68 -3.61
N VAL A 369 -18.76 5.84 -4.53
CA VAL A 369 -19.61 5.01 -5.40
C VAL A 369 -20.37 3.98 -4.56
N GLN A 370 -19.73 3.33 -3.59
CA GLN A 370 -20.37 2.28 -2.81
C GLN A 370 -21.35 2.80 -1.75
N ALA A 371 -20.95 3.82 -0.99
CA ALA A 371 -21.65 4.28 0.20
C ALA A 371 -22.07 5.77 0.12
N GLY A 372 -21.88 6.42 -1.01
CA GLY A 372 -22.32 7.80 -1.23
C GLY A 372 -21.32 8.86 -0.76
N VAL A 373 -21.61 10.11 -1.13
CA VAL A 373 -20.72 11.27 -0.90
C VAL A 373 -20.46 11.50 0.59
N ILE A 374 -21.44 11.18 1.44
CA ILE A 374 -21.33 11.30 2.89
C ILE A 374 -20.22 10.39 3.46
N ALA A 375 -20.02 9.19 2.90
CA ALA A 375 -18.96 8.30 3.37
C ALA A 375 -17.55 8.77 3.01
N MET A 376 -17.40 9.69 2.04
CA MET A 376 -16.09 10.18 1.61
C MET A 376 -15.50 11.24 2.56
N GLY A 377 -16.34 11.96 3.30
CA GLY A 377 -15.95 13.06 4.20
C GLY A 377 -15.91 12.62 5.65
#